data_AF-A0A175VJ41-F1
#
_entry.id   AF-A0A175VJ41-F1
#
_cell.length_a   1.000
_cell.length_b   1.000
_cell.length_c   1.000
_cell.angle_alpha   90.00
_cell.angle_beta   90.00
_cell.angle_gamma   90.00
#
_symmetry.space_group_name_H-M   'P 1'
#
loop_
_entity.id
_entity.type
_entity.pdbx_description
1 polymer ?
#
loop_
_entity_poly.entity_id
_entity_poly.type
_entity_poly.pdbx_seq_one_letter_code
_entity_poly.pdbx_strand_id
1 'polypeptide(L)'
;MQLVIRDANQGPFLTQVLRFGRDNERLSQQQLAAIKGKAVLMSLKFADKYYNKYKMHLLEQAAHDVIGVVSLGLQELSQRDPAKALALLQAPEGPIKPFQKGWSMLITVSPRQTGNSLYGDVDARLLDKISSPPDVEEWQGWQEYEKALAEHNKNRLMGLIDQHFFACENDHPTMEDKLAEALLYRILCGKGSGAAPLKVKQDLKRKLAREIELDEAWFDTDHLATQLALMLGELPADMAAAIRQELSPGFVPNLLHTFGFVRQYQLLQKENASPEKLDSFEMRAGIKHPLLGWPLYHDF
;
A
#
# COMPACT_ATOMS: atom_id res chain seq x y z
N MET A 1 -44.33 -1.86 12.84
CA MET A 1 -43.29 -2.15 13.83
C MET A 1 -42.46 -3.30 13.26
N GLN A 2 -41.33 -3.01 12.62
CA GLN A 2 -40.46 -4.06 12.06
C GLN A 2 -39.59 -4.61 13.18
N LEU A 3 -39.69 -5.92 13.42
CA LEU A 3 -38.74 -6.67 14.24
C LEU A 3 -37.38 -6.63 13.53
N VAL A 4 -36.49 -5.74 13.98
CA VAL A 4 -35.09 -5.76 13.59
C VAL A 4 -34.47 -6.97 14.28
N ILE A 5 -34.32 -8.07 13.55
CA ILE A 5 -33.56 -9.23 14.00
C ILE A 5 -32.09 -8.79 14.01
N ARG A 6 -31.53 -8.62 15.21
CA ARG A 6 -30.11 -8.28 15.39
C ARG A 6 -29.26 -9.42 14.82
N ASP A 7 -28.42 -9.10 13.84
CA ASP A 7 -27.54 -10.10 13.26
C ASP A 7 -26.41 -10.44 14.24
N ALA A 8 -26.13 -11.73 14.46
CA ALA A 8 -25.21 -12.18 15.50
C ALA A 8 -23.74 -11.76 15.27
N ASN A 9 -23.42 -11.28 14.07
CA ASN A 9 -22.07 -10.94 13.59
C ASN A 9 -21.76 -9.43 13.63
N GLN A 10 -22.44 -8.68 14.50
CA GLN A 10 -22.33 -7.22 14.63
C GLN A 10 -21.38 -6.80 15.76
N GLY A 11 -20.59 -5.75 15.51
CA GLY A 11 -19.63 -5.13 16.44
C GLY A 11 -18.18 -5.60 16.31
N PRO A 12 -17.25 -5.14 17.18
CA PRO A 12 -15.85 -5.52 17.12
C PRO A 12 -15.68 -7.02 17.38
N PHE A 13 -14.73 -7.65 16.68
CA PHE A 13 -14.58 -9.11 16.70
C PHE A 13 -14.35 -9.68 18.11
N LEU A 14 -13.68 -8.93 19.00
CA LEU A 14 -13.57 -9.29 20.42
C LEU A 14 -14.95 -9.51 21.06
N THR A 15 -15.89 -8.58 20.89
CA THR A 15 -17.24 -8.68 21.44
C THR A 15 -17.99 -9.86 20.82
N GLN A 16 -17.84 -10.07 19.51
CA GLN A 16 -18.45 -11.22 18.82
C GLN A 16 -17.96 -12.55 19.40
N VAL A 17 -16.65 -12.70 19.61
CA VAL A 17 -16.05 -13.92 20.17
C VAL A 17 -16.52 -14.18 21.61
N LEU A 18 -16.63 -13.13 22.43
CA LEU A 18 -17.14 -13.25 23.79
C LEU A 18 -18.62 -13.63 23.82
N ARG A 19 -19.44 -13.07 22.93
CA ARG A 19 -20.85 -13.46 22.75
C ARG A 19 -20.94 -14.92 22.29
N PHE A 20 -20.19 -15.30 21.26
CA PHE A 20 -20.09 -16.67 20.78
C PHE A 20 -19.75 -17.65 21.91
N GLY A 21 -18.73 -17.35 22.72
CA GLY A 21 -18.35 -18.21 23.84
C GLY A 21 -19.44 -18.34 24.90
N ARG A 22 -20.15 -17.24 25.22
CA ARG A 22 -21.27 -17.26 26.16
C ARG A 22 -22.47 -18.04 25.62
N ASP A 23 -22.88 -17.72 24.40
CA ASP A 23 -24.11 -18.25 23.79
C ASP A 23 -23.98 -19.75 23.44
N ASN A 24 -22.74 -20.25 23.26
CA ASN A 24 -22.44 -21.67 23.08
C ASN A 24 -21.99 -22.39 24.36
N GLU A 25 -22.13 -21.76 25.54
CA GLU A 25 -21.73 -22.32 26.84
C GLU A 25 -20.24 -22.73 26.93
N ARG A 26 -19.40 -22.19 26.05
CA ARG A 26 -17.95 -22.43 26.01
C ARG A 26 -17.16 -21.48 26.90
N LEU A 27 -17.81 -20.46 27.46
CA LEU A 27 -17.19 -19.45 28.31
C LEU A 27 -17.99 -19.26 29.60
N SER A 28 -17.40 -19.68 30.73
CA SER A 28 -18.03 -19.49 32.04
C SER A 28 -17.99 -18.02 32.50
N GLN A 29 -18.86 -17.66 33.45
CA GLN A 29 -18.84 -16.30 34.02
C GLN A 29 -17.50 -15.95 34.67
N GLN A 30 -16.84 -16.92 35.32
CA GLN A 30 -15.54 -16.73 35.95
C GLN A 30 -14.44 -16.48 34.90
N GLN A 31 -14.45 -17.24 33.80
CA GLN A 31 -13.51 -17.03 32.68
C GLN A 31 -13.74 -15.67 32.02
N LEU A 32 -15.00 -15.30 31.78
CA LEU A 32 -15.36 -13.99 31.23
C LEU A 32 -14.88 -12.85 32.14
N ALA A 33 -15.07 -12.96 33.46
CA ALA A 33 -14.60 -11.97 34.42
C ALA A 33 -13.07 -11.85 34.40
N ALA A 34 -12.35 -12.97 34.30
CA ALA A 34 -10.89 -12.97 34.19
C ALA A 34 -10.39 -12.29 32.89
N ILE A 35 -11.03 -12.55 31.75
CA ILE A 35 -10.70 -11.90 30.47
C ILE A 35 -10.95 -10.39 30.57
N LYS A 36 -12.11 -9.98 31.09
CA LYS A 36 -12.45 -8.56 31.29
C LYS A 36 -11.47 -7.86 32.22
N GLY A 37 -11.11 -8.49 33.34
CA GLY A 37 -10.13 -7.95 34.28
C GLY A 37 -8.77 -7.69 33.62
N LYS A 38 -8.28 -8.62 32.79
CA LYS A 38 -7.05 -8.42 32.01
C LYS A 38 -7.18 -7.29 30.99
N ALA A 39 -8.29 -7.22 30.26
CA ALA A 39 -8.52 -6.16 29.28
C ALA A 39 -8.55 -4.76 29.96
N VAL A 40 -9.21 -4.62 31.11
CA VAL A 40 -9.23 -3.37 31.90
C VAL A 40 -7.82 -2.97 32.34
N LEU A 41 -7.03 -3.92 32.86
CA LEU A 41 -5.64 -3.66 33.24
C LEU A 41 -4.78 -3.23 32.03
N MET A 42 -5.03 -3.80 30.86
CA MET A 42 -4.36 -3.39 29.63
C MET A 42 -4.74 -1.97 29.23
N SER A 43 -6.03 -1.62 29.24
CA SER A 43 -6.49 -0.25 28.96
C SER A 43 -5.91 0.76 29.93
N LEU A 44 -5.81 0.43 31.23
CA LEU A 44 -5.14 1.29 32.23
C LEU A 44 -3.65 1.50 31.90
N LYS A 45 -2.93 0.43 31.56
CA LYS A 45 -1.50 0.52 31.16
C LYS A 45 -1.31 1.28 29.85
N PHE A 46 -2.22 1.09 28.90
CA PHE A 46 -2.22 1.80 27.62
C PHE A 46 -2.48 3.29 27.83
N ALA A 47 -3.46 3.62 28.68
CA ALA A 47 -3.75 4.98 29.13
C ALA A 47 -2.54 5.64 29.79
N ASP A 48 -1.88 4.97 30.73
CA ASP A 48 -0.69 5.52 31.42
C ASP A 48 0.49 5.77 30.46
N LYS A 49 0.64 4.92 29.44
CA LYS A 49 1.73 5.04 28.46
C LYS A 49 1.49 6.15 27.44
N TYR A 50 0.27 6.27 26.92
CA TYR A 50 -0.01 7.07 25.73
C TYR A 50 -0.97 8.24 25.96
N TYR A 51 -1.66 8.30 27.10
CA TYR A 51 -2.63 9.33 27.40
C TYR A 51 -2.27 10.13 28.64
N ASN A 52 -2.80 11.34 28.73
CA ASN A 52 -2.60 12.16 29.90
C ASN A 52 -3.45 11.64 31.08
N LYS A 53 -2.76 11.10 32.09
CA LYS A 53 -3.26 10.56 33.36
C LYS A 53 -4.28 11.42 34.13
N TYR A 54 -4.44 12.71 33.82
CA TYR A 54 -5.39 13.60 34.50
C TYR A 54 -6.75 13.74 33.80
N LYS A 55 -7.02 13.01 32.72
CA LYS A 55 -8.28 13.11 31.95
C LYS A 55 -9.02 11.78 31.88
N MET A 56 -10.11 11.65 32.65
CA MET A 56 -10.97 10.46 32.73
C MET A 56 -11.50 9.96 31.36
N HIS A 57 -11.88 10.86 30.45
CA HIS A 57 -12.35 10.48 29.10
C HIS A 57 -11.28 9.78 28.25
N LEU A 58 -10.00 9.90 28.62
CA LEU A 58 -8.91 9.21 27.92
C LEU A 58 -8.78 7.73 28.35
N LEU A 59 -9.33 7.35 29.50
CA LEU A 59 -9.42 5.93 29.90
C LEU A 59 -10.44 5.16 29.07
N GLU A 60 -11.57 5.81 28.78
CA GLU A 60 -12.60 5.27 27.90
C GLU A 60 -12.05 5.12 26.47
N GLN A 61 -11.36 6.15 25.95
CA GLN A 61 -10.69 6.04 24.67
C GLN A 61 -9.62 4.93 24.64
N ALA A 62 -8.78 4.82 25.67
CA ALA A 62 -7.81 3.73 25.76
C ALA A 62 -8.48 2.34 25.80
N ALA A 63 -9.69 2.23 26.36
CA ALA A 63 -10.47 1.01 26.28
C ALA A 63 -10.95 0.74 24.85
N HIS A 64 -11.45 1.75 24.15
CA HIS A 64 -11.87 1.63 22.75
C HIS A 64 -10.72 1.22 21.82
N ASP A 65 -9.55 1.81 22.01
CA ASP A 65 -8.33 1.45 21.30
C ASP A 65 -7.94 -0.01 21.56
N VAL A 66 -7.90 -0.43 22.83
CA VAL A 66 -7.60 -1.83 23.18
C VAL A 66 -8.60 -2.79 22.57
N ILE A 67 -9.90 -2.46 22.56
CA ILE A 67 -10.94 -3.30 21.93
C ILE A 67 -10.69 -3.44 20.42
N GLY A 68 -10.41 -2.33 19.73
CA GLY A 68 -10.10 -2.32 18.30
C GLY A 68 -8.86 -3.13 17.96
N VAL A 69 -7.76 -2.87 18.67
CA VAL A 69 -6.46 -3.54 18.46
C VAL A 69 -6.55 -5.05 18.76
N VAL A 70 -7.21 -5.44 19.87
CA VAL A 70 -7.44 -6.86 20.20
C VAL A 70 -8.28 -7.53 19.13
N SER A 71 -9.31 -6.86 18.62
CA SER A 71 -10.20 -7.40 17.58
C SER A 71 -9.44 -7.69 16.29
N LEU A 72 -8.59 -6.76 15.84
CA LEU A 72 -7.71 -6.96 14.67
C LEU A 72 -6.79 -8.18 14.87
N GLY A 73 -6.10 -8.24 16.01
CA GLY A 73 -5.17 -9.33 16.28
C GLY A 73 -5.86 -10.68 16.44
N LEU A 74 -7.08 -10.71 17.00
CA LEU A 74 -7.88 -11.93 17.06
C LEU A 74 -8.27 -12.41 15.67
N GLN A 75 -8.75 -11.51 14.79
CA GLN A 75 -9.13 -11.88 13.43
C GLN A 75 -7.96 -12.49 12.67
N GLU A 76 -6.79 -11.89 12.79
CA GLU A 76 -5.57 -12.37 12.13
C GLU A 76 -5.08 -13.72 12.70
N LEU A 77 -4.96 -13.85 14.03
CA LEU A 77 -4.47 -15.09 14.66
C LEU A 77 -5.42 -16.27 14.52
N SER A 78 -6.72 -16.00 14.43
CA SER A 78 -7.76 -17.04 14.33
C SER A 78 -8.19 -17.32 12.89
N GLN A 79 -7.73 -16.55 11.91
CA GLN A 79 -8.29 -16.55 10.54
C GLN A 79 -9.81 -16.32 10.57
N ARG A 80 -10.25 -15.40 11.44
CA ARG A 80 -11.66 -15.03 11.67
C ARG A 80 -12.55 -16.19 12.16
N ASP A 81 -11.97 -17.26 12.69
CA ASP A 81 -12.71 -18.38 13.30
C ASP A 81 -13.04 -18.06 14.78
N PRO A 82 -14.33 -17.90 15.16
CA PRO A 82 -14.72 -17.56 16.53
C PRO A 82 -14.29 -18.60 17.57
N ALA A 83 -14.22 -19.89 17.22
CA ALA A 83 -13.81 -20.95 18.15
C ALA A 83 -12.30 -20.89 18.42
N LYS A 84 -11.48 -20.70 17.38
CA LYS A 84 -10.03 -20.48 17.54
C LYS A 84 -9.74 -19.19 18.30
N ALA A 85 -10.47 -18.11 18.00
CA ALA A 85 -10.35 -16.84 18.70
C ALA A 85 -10.71 -16.97 20.20
N LEU A 86 -11.77 -17.72 20.53
CA LEU A 86 -12.14 -17.97 21.92
C LEU A 86 -11.05 -18.74 22.67
N ALA A 87 -10.45 -19.76 22.04
CA ALA A 87 -9.34 -20.51 22.62
C ALA A 87 -8.13 -19.60 22.94
N LEU A 88 -7.84 -18.62 22.08
CA LEU A 88 -6.79 -17.62 22.34
C LEU A 88 -7.12 -16.77 23.58
N LEU A 89 -8.38 -16.36 23.75
CA LEU A 89 -8.81 -15.58 24.92
C LEU A 89 -8.82 -16.38 26.23
N GLN A 90 -9.05 -17.70 26.15
CA GLN A 90 -9.02 -18.60 27.31
C GLN A 90 -7.61 -18.99 27.73
N ALA A 91 -6.60 -18.79 26.87
CA ALA A 91 -5.21 -19.04 27.20
C ALA A 91 -4.70 -18.15 28.36
N PRO A 92 -3.60 -18.52 29.03
CA PRO A 92 -3.04 -17.72 30.13
C PRO A 92 -2.73 -16.27 29.78
N GLU A 93 -2.34 -15.98 28.54
CA GLU A 93 -2.06 -14.63 28.03
C GLU A 93 -3.35 -13.83 27.77
N GLY A 94 -4.46 -14.52 27.50
CA GLY A 94 -5.77 -13.93 27.20
C GLY A 94 -5.70 -12.84 26.12
N PRO A 95 -6.22 -11.62 26.38
CA PRO A 95 -6.25 -10.55 25.37
C PRO A 95 -4.86 -9.95 25.04
N ILE A 96 -3.81 -10.28 25.80
CA ILE A 96 -2.46 -9.71 25.60
C ILE A 96 -1.87 -10.12 24.25
N LYS A 97 -1.91 -11.42 23.92
CA LYS A 97 -1.34 -11.93 22.67
C LYS A 97 -2.03 -11.37 21.42
N PRO A 98 -3.37 -11.36 21.34
CA PRO A 98 -4.06 -10.67 20.25
C PRO A 98 -3.73 -9.18 20.20
N PHE A 99 -3.66 -8.48 21.33
CA PHE A 99 -3.27 -7.07 21.33
C PHE A 99 -1.87 -6.85 20.73
N GLN A 100 -0.88 -7.65 21.14
CA GLN A 100 0.48 -7.56 20.59
C GLN A 100 0.51 -7.78 19.09
N LYS A 101 -0.25 -8.77 18.59
CA LYS A 101 -0.37 -9.00 17.15
C LYS A 101 -1.04 -7.83 16.44
N GLY A 102 -2.19 -7.37 16.91
CA GLY A 102 -2.89 -6.22 16.33
C GLY A 102 -2.02 -4.97 16.32
N TRP A 103 -1.30 -4.68 17.41
CA TRP A 103 -0.39 -3.56 17.50
C TRP A 103 0.77 -3.66 16.50
N SER A 104 1.37 -4.85 16.35
CA SER A 104 2.43 -5.08 15.36
C SER A 104 1.95 -4.89 13.91
N MET A 105 0.70 -5.27 13.62
CA MET A 105 0.08 -5.04 12.31
C MET A 105 -0.04 -3.55 12.03
N LEU A 106 -0.46 -2.75 13.01
CA LEU A 106 -0.59 -1.30 12.88
C LEU A 106 0.76 -0.62 12.71
N ILE A 107 1.79 -1.02 13.48
CA ILE A 107 3.17 -0.53 13.30
C ILE A 107 3.63 -0.75 11.86
N THR A 108 3.37 -1.94 11.31
CA THR A 108 3.81 -2.31 9.96
C THR A 108 3.26 -1.37 8.89
N VAL A 109 1.96 -1.06 8.96
CA VAL A 109 1.28 -0.27 7.93
C VAL A 109 1.27 1.24 8.22
N SER A 110 1.73 1.65 9.41
CA SER A 110 1.79 3.06 9.77
C SER A 110 2.87 3.77 8.96
N PRO A 111 2.56 4.93 8.34
CA PRO A 111 3.57 5.73 7.67
C PRO A 111 4.63 6.18 8.69
N ARG A 112 5.90 6.24 8.26
CA ARG A 112 6.98 6.77 9.10
C ARG A 112 6.69 8.24 9.41
N GLN A 113 6.33 8.53 10.66
CA GLN A 113 6.03 9.89 11.07
C GLN A 113 7.32 10.68 11.31
N THR A 114 7.44 11.86 10.69
CA THR A 114 8.49 12.83 11.01
C THR A 114 8.03 13.69 12.18
N GLY A 115 8.21 13.19 13.42
CA GLY A 115 7.88 13.91 14.64
C GLY A 115 7.56 13.00 15.84
N ASN A 116 7.26 13.61 17.00
CA ASN A 116 6.80 12.86 18.17
C ASN A 116 5.34 12.45 17.98
N SER A 117 5.10 11.21 17.56
CA SER A 117 3.77 10.58 17.61
C SER A 117 3.37 10.32 19.05
N LEU A 118 2.08 10.53 19.36
CA LEU A 118 1.51 10.15 20.65
C LEU A 118 1.66 8.64 20.91
N TYR A 119 1.58 7.82 19.86
CA TYR A 119 1.56 6.36 19.95
C TYR A 119 2.88 5.70 19.51
N GLY A 120 3.96 6.47 19.38
CA GLY A 120 5.24 5.99 18.85
C GLY A 120 5.13 5.63 17.38
N ASP A 121 5.31 4.35 17.04
CA ASP A 121 5.35 3.90 15.63
C ASP A 121 3.96 3.69 15.00
N VAL A 122 2.88 3.90 15.76
CA VAL A 122 1.50 3.76 15.25
C VAL A 122 0.93 5.12 14.87
N ASP A 123 0.32 5.20 13.69
CA ASP A 123 -0.37 6.39 13.23
C ASP A 123 -1.68 6.61 13.99
N ALA A 124 -1.84 7.82 14.55
CA ALA A 124 -2.97 8.17 15.39
C ALA A 124 -4.32 8.14 14.62
N ARG A 125 -4.34 8.48 13.33
CA ARG A 125 -5.56 8.45 12.52
C ARG A 125 -5.95 7.02 12.19
N LEU A 126 -4.97 6.16 11.92
CA LEU A 126 -5.21 4.73 11.73
C LEU A 126 -5.75 4.10 13.02
N LEU A 127 -5.18 4.43 14.18
CA LEU A 127 -5.67 3.95 15.46
C LEU A 127 -7.12 4.39 15.70
N ASP A 128 -7.43 5.68 15.52
CA ASP A 128 -8.78 6.22 15.67
C ASP A 128 -9.82 5.48 14.81
N LYS A 129 -9.48 5.15 13.56
CA LYS A 129 -10.34 4.41 12.64
C LYS A 129 -10.66 2.98 13.06
N ILE A 130 -9.77 2.34 13.82
CA ILE A 130 -9.96 0.95 14.27
C ILE A 130 -10.53 0.89 15.69
N SER A 131 -10.41 1.97 16.46
CA SER A 131 -10.91 2.06 17.83
C SER A 131 -12.43 1.90 17.84
N SER A 132 -12.92 1.23 18.88
CA SER A 132 -14.33 0.82 18.91
C SER A 132 -14.87 0.75 20.33
N PRO A 133 -16.04 1.36 20.59
CA PRO A 133 -16.87 0.99 21.72
C PRO A 133 -17.18 -0.52 21.70
N PRO A 134 -17.37 -1.17 22.85
CA PRO A 134 -17.66 -2.60 22.92
C PRO A 134 -19.06 -2.96 22.37
N ASP A 135 -19.97 -1.99 22.31
CA ASP A 135 -21.39 -2.13 22.00
C ASP A 135 -21.79 -1.59 20.62
N VAL A 136 -20.83 -1.08 19.83
CA VAL A 136 -21.11 -0.61 18.46
C VAL A 136 -21.68 -1.75 17.61
N GLU A 137 -22.65 -1.42 16.75
CA GLU A 137 -23.33 -2.40 15.89
C GLU A 137 -22.48 -2.78 14.68
N GLU A 138 -21.78 -1.82 14.07
CA GLU A 138 -20.90 -2.08 12.93
C GLU A 138 -19.48 -1.60 13.24
N TRP A 139 -18.52 -2.52 13.09
CA TRP A 139 -17.10 -2.20 13.24
C TRP A 139 -16.38 -2.44 11.93
N GLN A 140 -15.75 -1.39 11.40
CA GLN A 140 -15.05 -1.42 10.11
C GLN A 140 -13.52 -1.42 10.25
N GLY A 141 -12.99 -1.66 11.46
CA GLY A 141 -11.56 -1.56 11.72
C GLY A 141 -10.73 -2.52 10.87
N TRP A 142 -11.24 -3.70 10.54
CA TRP A 142 -10.56 -4.62 9.64
C TRP A 142 -10.42 -4.06 8.22
N GLN A 143 -11.50 -3.50 7.67
CA GLN A 143 -11.49 -2.90 6.33
C GLN A 143 -10.56 -1.68 6.28
N GLU A 144 -10.54 -0.86 7.33
CA GLU A 144 -9.62 0.27 7.44
C GLU A 144 -8.16 -0.19 7.52
N TYR A 145 -7.88 -1.28 8.24
CA TYR A 145 -6.56 -1.91 8.24
C TYR A 145 -6.17 -2.44 6.85
N GLU A 146 -7.07 -3.14 6.14
CA GLU A 146 -6.81 -3.65 4.78
C GLU A 146 -6.49 -2.52 3.80
N LYS A 147 -7.22 -1.39 3.87
CA LYS A 147 -6.93 -0.20 3.07
C LYS A 147 -5.53 0.34 3.37
N ALA A 148 -5.18 0.49 4.65
CA ALA A 148 -3.86 0.96 5.07
C ALA A 148 -2.74 0.00 4.64
N LEU A 149 -2.97 -1.31 4.70
CA LEU A 149 -2.04 -2.34 4.23
C LEU A 149 -1.82 -2.25 2.72
N ALA A 150 -2.88 -2.08 1.94
CA ALA A 150 -2.79 -1.92 0.49
C ALA A 150 -1.97 -0.66 0.12
N GLU A 151 -2.23 0.46 0.78
CA GLU A 151 -1.48 1.71 0.57
C GLU A 151 -0.01 1.57 0.99
N HIS A 152 0.27 0.93 2.14
CA HIS A 152 1.62 0.64 2.58
C HIS A 152 2.39 -0.21 1.56
N ASN A 153 1.76 -1.29 1.07
CA ASN A 153 2.36 -2.17 0.08
C ASN A 153 2.64 -1.42 -1.24
N LYS A 154 1.70 -0.59 -1.70
CA LYS A 154 1.89 0.25 -2.89
C LYS A 154 3.07 1.19 -2.74
N ASN A 155 3.17 1.92 -1.62
CA ASN A 155 4.27 2.83 -1.35
C ASN A 155 5.63 2.10 -1.26
N ARG A 156 5.63 0.91 -0.65
CA ARG A 156 6.82 0.04 -0.60
C ARG A 156 7.26 -0.39 -2.01
N LEU A 157 6.33 -0.82 -2.86
CA LEU A 157 6.62 -1.21 -4.25
C LEU A 157 7.18 -0.03 -5.06
N MET A 158 6.58 1.15 -4.91
CA MET A 158 7.06 2.39 -5.54
C MET A 158 8.51 2.69 -5.15
N GLY A 159 8.83 2.64 -3.85
CA GLY A 159 10.19 2.89 -3.37
C GLY A 159 11.21 1.83 -3.82
N LEU A 160 10.78 0.58 -4.02
CA LEU A 160 11.63 -0.48 -4.57
C LEU A 160 11.90 -0.27 -6.06
N ILE A 161 10.89 0.12 -6.83
CA ILE A 161 11.05 0.48 -8.25
C ILE A 161 12.06 1.64 -8.39
N ASP A 162 11.97 2.65 -7.53
CA ASP A 162 12.93 3.76 -7.51
C ASP A 162 14.36 3.27 -7.27
N GLN A 163 14.56 2.44 -6.23
CA GLN A 163 15.88 1.90 -5.90
C GLN A 163 16.48 1.06 -7.03
N HIS A 164 15.67 0.24 -7.70
CA HIS A 164 16.14 -0.67 -8.75
C HIS A 164 16.34 0.03 -10.09
N PHE A 165 15.41 0.89 -10.51
CA PHE A 165 15.34 1.37 -11.88
C PHE A 165 15.70 2.84 -12.07
N PHE A 166 15.76 3.67 -11.03
CA PHE A 166 16.00 5.10 -11.18
C PHE A 166 17.36 5.51 -10.59
N ALA A 167 18.10 6.37 -11.31
CA ALA A 167 19.37 6.91 -10.84
C ALA A 167 19.21 8.19 -10.01
N CYS A 168 18.07 8.86 -10.15
CA CYS A 168 17.73 10.11 -9.49
C CYS A 168 16.29 10.06 -8.97
N GLU A 169 15.95 10.97 -8.06
CA GLU A 169 14.56 11.15 -7.61
C GLU A 169 13.66 11.49 -8.81
N ASN A 170 12.43 11.00 -8.74
CA ASN A 170 11.40 11.19 -9.77
C ASN A 170 10.04 11.35 -9.07
N ASP A 171 9.15 12.12 -9.69
CA ASP A 171 7.86 12.53 -9.11
C ASP A 171 6.68 11.85 -9.82
N HIS A 172 6.86 10.60 -10.22
CA HIS A 172 5.79 9.84 -10.87
C HIS A 172 4.65 9.54 -9.88
N PRO A 173 3.40 9.87 -10.24
CA PRO A 173 2.26 9.77 -9.32
C PRO A 173 1.77 8.33 -9.18
N THR A 174 2.08 7.45 -10.14
CA THR A 174 1.64 6.05 -10.14
C THR A 174 2.77 5.08 -10.40
N MET A 175 2.54 3.83 -9.99
CA MET A 175 3.45 2.71 -10.21
C MET A 175 3.59 2.38 -11.70
N GLU A 176 2.48 2.46 -12.44
CA GLU A 176 2.51 2.25 -13.89
C GLU A 176 3.35 3.31 -14.59
N ASP A 177 3.28 4.58 -14.17
CA ASP A 177 4.12 5.63 -14.75
C ASP A 177 5.62 5.36 -14.51
N LYS A 178 6.01 5.01 -13.28
CA LYS A 178 7.41 4.64 -12.96
C LYS A 178 7.87 3.44 -13.78
N LEU A 179 7.04 2.42 -13.87
CA LEU A 179 7.38 1.18 -14.56
C LEU A 179 7.47 1.39 -16.08
N ALA A 180 6.57 2.20 -16.64
CA ALA A 180 6.57 2.57 -18.05
C ALA A 180 7.86 3.34 -18.41
N GLU A 181 8.24 4.36 -17.63
CA GLU A 181 9.48 5.09 -17.88
C GLU A 181 10.71 4.21 -17.74
N ALA A 182 10.78 3.37 -16.70
CA ALA A 182 11.87 2.40 -16.53
C ALA A 182 12.02 1.46 -17.73
N LEU A 183 10.90 0.89 -18.18
CA LEU A 183 10.88 -0.04 -19.31
C LEU A 183 11.24 0.66 -20.63
N LEU A 184 10.66 1.84 -20.90
CA LEU A 184 10.97 2.66 -22.06
C LEU A 184 12.46 3.01 -22.11
N TYR A 185 13.00 3.52 -21.01
CA TYR A 185 14.40 3.90 -20.93
C TYR A 185 15.32 2.71 -21.24
N ARG A 186 15.03 1.54 -20.67
CA ARG A 186 15.81 0.33 -20.89
C ARG A 186 15.70 -0.19 -22.32
N ILE A 187 14.51 -0.22 -22.92
CA ILE A 187 14.35 -0.62 -24.32
C ILE A 187 15.10 0.36 -25.23
N LEU A 188 14.90 1.67 -25.07
CA LEU A 188 15.48 2.68 -25.95
C LEU A 188 17.00 2.79 -25.80
N CYS A 189 17.52 2.88 -24.58
CA CYS A 189 18.97 2.99 -24.33
C CYS A 189 19.70 1.64 -24.34
N GLY A 190 18.97 0.54 -24.14
CA GLY A 190 19.48 -0.83 -24.09
C GLY A 190 19.26 -1.63 -25.36
N LYS A 191 19.00 -0.96 -26.49
CA LYS A 191 18.87 -1.57 -27.83
C LYS A 191 17.81 -2.67 -27.91
N GLY A 192 16.62 -2.39 -27.39
CA GLY A 192 15.48 -3.30 -27.46
C GLY A 192 15.29 -4.20 -26.25
N SER A 193 16.15 -4.12 -25.23
CA SER A 193 16.12 -5.02 -24.07
C SER A 193 15.62 -4.37 -22.79
N GLY A 194 14.53 -4.91 -22.24
CA GLY A 194 14.03 -4.58 -20.89
C GLY A 194 14.92 -5.12 -19.77
N ALA A 195 15.82 -6.06 -20.07
CA ALA A 195 16.82 -6.60 -19.13
C ALA A 195 18.15 -5.81 -19.15
N ALA A 196 18.19 -4.66 -19.84
CA ALA A 196 19.38 -3.83 -19.83
C ALA A 196 19.62 -3.33 -18.39
N PRO A 197 20.82 -3.49 -17.80
CA PRO A 197 21.13 -3.07 -16.43
C PRO A 197 21.34 -1.54 -16.35
N LEU A 198 20.39 -0.80 -16.92
CA LEU A 198 20.37 0.64 -17.01
C LEU A 198 19.36 1.18 -16.01
N LYS A 199 19.78 2.23 -15.31
CA LYS A 199 18.89 3.05 -14.50
C LYS A 199 18.49 4.29 -15.27
N VAL A 200 17.22 4.66 -15.16
CA VAL A 200 16.64 5.87 -15.73
C VAL A 200 17.44 7.09 -15.28
N LYS A 201 17.85 7.88 -16.25
CA LYS A 201 18.48 9.18 -16.08
C LYS A 201 17.68 10.23 -16.83
N GLN A 202 17.84 11.49 -16.44
CA GLN A 202 17.20 12.63 -17.10
C GLN A 202 17.92 13.03 -18.40
N ASP A 203 18.16 12.07 -19.29
CA ASP A 203 18.89 12.29 -20.55
C ASP A 203 18.21 11.69 -21.79
N LEU A 204 17.02 11.08 -21.63
CA LEU A 204 16.36 10.33 -22.69
C LEU A 204 16.02 11.20 -23.90
N LYS A 205 15.40 12.39 -23.73
CA LYS A 205 15.13 13.33 -24.84
C LYS A 205 16.39 13.73 -25.63
N ARG A 206 17.53 13.90 -24.95
CA ARG A 206 18.80 14.26 -25.58
C ARG A 206 19.36 13.09 -26.40
N LYS A 207 19.29 11.89 -25.84
CA LYS A 207 19.76 10.65 -26.49
C LYS A 207 18.89 10.25 -27.66
N LEU A 208 17.58 10.53 -27.58
CA LEU A 208 16.60 10.05 -28.54
C LEU A 208 16.97 10.44 -29.98
N ALA A 209 17.29 11.69 -30.25
CA ALA A 209 17.68 12.10 -31.61
C ALA A 209 19.11 11.71 -32.02
N ARG A 210 20.03 11.61 -31.06
CA ARG A 210 21.49 11.55 -31.30
C ARG A 210 22.06 10.13 -31.30
N GLU A 211 21.53 9.27 -30.45
CA GLU A 211 22.16 7.99 -30.08
C GLU A 211 21.24 6.79 -30.31
N ILE A 212 19.92 7.00 -30.36
CA ILE A 212 18.93 5.92 -30.40
C ILE A 212 18.45 5.71 -31.85
N GLU A 213 18.64 4.49 -32.35
CA GLU A 213 18.00 4.01 -33.58
C GLU A 213 16.78 3.16 -33.19
N LEU A 214 15.60 3.57 -33.63
CA LEU A 214 14.36 2.86 -33.34
C LEU A 214 14.21 1.67 -34.29
N ASP A 215 13.89 0.51 -33.74
CA ASP A 215 13.57 -0.70 -34.50
C ASP A 215 12.04 -0.86 -34.58
N GLU A 216 11.51 -1.13 -35.77
CA GLU A 216 10.09 -1.37 -35.98
C GLU A 216 9.59 -2.60 -35.20
N ALA A 217 10.45 -3.58 -34.93
CA ALA A 217 10.12 -4.74 -34.11
C ALA A 217 9.78 -4.40 -32.65
N TRP A 218 10.14 -3.20 -32.17
CA TRP A 218 9.81 -2.75 -30.81
C TRP A 218 8.35 -2.27 -30.69
N PHE A 219 7.71 -1.95 -31.81
CA PHE A 219 6.35 -1.40 -31.86
C PHE A 219 5.28 -2.51 -31.92
N ASP A 220 5.44 -3.50 -31.06
CA ASP A 220 4.59 -4.67 -30.99
C ASP A 220 4.26 -5.01 -29.54
N THR A 221 3.01 -5.37 -29.27
CA THR A 221 2.56 -5.66 -27.90
C THR A 221 3.23 -6.91 -27.31
N ASP A 222 3.50 -7.92 -28.14
CA ASP A 222 4.14 -9.16 -27.66
C ASP A 222 5.61 -8.91 -27.34
N HIS A 223 6.29 -8.09 -28.16
CA HIS A 223 7.63 -7.61 -27.84
C HIS A 223 7.65 -6.86 -26.51
N LEU A 224 6.79 -5.86 -26.33
CA LEU A 224 6.74 -5.07 -25.09
C LEU A 224 6.38 -5.91 -23.86
N ALA A 225 5.44 -6.85 -23.98
CA ALA A 225 5.11 -7.80 -22.92
C ALA A 225 6.31 -8.68 -22.55
N THR A 226 7.08 -9.12 -23.55
CA THR A 226 8.31 -9.90 -23.34
C THR A 226 9.36 -9.06 -22.60
N GLN A 227 9.57 -7.80 -23.02
CA GLN A 227 10.54 -6.92 -22.35
C GLN A 227 10.13 -6.57 -20.92
N LEU A 228 8.83 -6.37 -20.67
CA LEU A 228 8.31 -6.22 -19.32
C LEU A 228 8.59 -7.45 -18.47
N ALA A 229 8.33 -8.66 -19.00
CA ALA A 229 8.59 -9.90 -18.28
C ALA A 229 10.08 -10.07 -17.92
N LEU A 230 10.97 -9.71 -18.84
CA LEU A 230 12.42 -9.71 -18.63
C LEU A 230 12.84 -8.70 -17.55
N MET A 231 12.34 -7.47 -17.61
CA MET A 231 12.63 -6.43 -16.63
C MET A 231 12.16 -6.83 -15.22
N LEU A 232 10.94 -7.35 -15.10
CA LEU A 232 10.41 -7.84 -13.83
C LEU A 232 11.14 -9.10 -13.32
N GLY A 233 11.79 -9.85 -14.21
CA GLY A 233 12.62 -11.00 -13.84
C GLY A 233 13.89 -10.65 -13.06
N GLU A 234 14.33 -9.39 -13.08
CA GLU A 234 15.45 -8.91 -12.28
C GLU A 234 15.08 -8.60 -10.82
N LEU A 235 13.78 -8.52 -10.52
CA LEU A 235 13.28 -8.24 -9.18
C LEU A 235 13.11 -9.53 -8.37
N PRO A 236 13.15 -9.45 -7.03
CA PRO A 236 12.72 -10.55 -6.16
C PRO A 236 11.33 -11.09 -6.56
N ALA A 237 11.16 -12.40 -6.53
CA ALA A 237 9.98 -13.08 -7.09
C ALA A 237 8.65 -12.62 -6.46
N ASP A 238 8.65 -12.33 -5.16
CA ASP A 238 7.51 -11.79 -4.42
C ASP A 238 7.13 -10.39 -4.92
N MET A 239 8.11 -9.53 -5.18
CA MET A 239 7.90 -8.18 -5.71
C MET A 239 7.39 -8.22 -7.15
N ALA A 240 8.01 -9.05 -7.99
CA ALA A 240 7.60 -9.22 -9.37
C ALA A 240 6.15 -9.74 -9.47
N ALA A 241 5.75 -10.63 -8.56
CA ALA A 241 4.36 -11.10 -8.48
C ALA A 241 3.40 -9.98 -8.05
N ALA A 242 3.76 -9.20 -7.02
CA ALA A 242 2.94 -8.09 -6.54
C ALA A 242 2.76 -7.00 -7.60
N ILE A 243 3.83 -6.61 -8.30
CA ILE A 243 3.74 -5.63 -9.41
C ILE A 243 2.79 -6.14 -10.49
N ARG A 244 2.90 -7.41 -10.91
CA ARG A 244 2.02 -7.99 -11.94
C ARG A 244 0.53 -7.97 -11.55
N GLN A 245 0.22 -8.12 -10.27
CA GLN A 245 -1.18 -8.08 -9.79
C GLN A 245 -1.77 -6.66 -9.82
N GLU A 246 -0.92 -5.65 -9.64
CA GLU A 246 -1.32 -4.24 -9.61
C GLU A 246 -1.35 -3.58 -10.99
N LEU A 247 -0.71 -4.18 -12.00
CA LEU A 247 -0.73 -3.67 -13.37
C LEU A 247 -2.11 -3.79 -14.00
N SER A 248 -2.57 -2.71 -14.61
CA SER A 248 -3.81 -2.71 -15.37
C SER A 248 -3.67 -3.56 -16.64
N PRO A 249 -4.77 -4.17 -17.12
CA PRO A 249 -4.77 -4.87 -18.41
C PRO A 249 -4.36 -3.98 -19.61
N GLY A 250 -4.49 -2.67 -19.46
CA GLY A 250 -4.15 -1.68 -20.48
C GLY A 250 -2.68 -1.24 -20.47
N PHE A 251 -1.85 -1.70 -19.53
CA PHE A 251 -0.48 -1.24 -19.38
C PHE A 251 0.35 -1.36 -20.67
N VAL A 252 0.41 -2.56 -21.26
CA VAL A 252 1.20 -2.81 -22.49
C VAL A 252 0.64 -2.05 -23.71
N PRO A 253 -0.67 -2.05 -24.00
CA PRO A 253 -1.24 -1.19 -25.04
C PRO A 253 -0.93 0.31 -24.86
N ASN A 254 -0.99 0.82 -23.64
CA ASN A 254 -0.68 2.23 -23.33
C ASN A 254 0.82 2.53 -23.53
N LEU A 255 1.68 1.55 -23.21
CA LEU A 255 3.11 1.64 -23.48
C LEU A 255 3.38 1.72 -24.99
N LEU A 256 2.69 0.92 -25.80
CA LEU A 256 2.81 0.97 -27.26
C LEU A 256 2.39 2.34 -27.82
N HIS A 257 1.30 2.90 -27.31
CA HIS A 257 0.89 4.27 -27.65
C HIS A 257 2.00 5.28 -27.34
N THR A 258 2.67 5.12 -26.20
CA THR A 258 3.82 5.94 -25.82
C THR A 258 4.99 5.76 -26.77
N PHE A 259 5.35 4.53 -27.17
CA PHE A 259 6.37 4.28 -28.18
C PHE A 259 6.04 5.00 -29.50
N GLY A 260 4.78 4.97 -29.92
CA GLY A 260 4.30 5.70 -31.09
C GLY A 260 4.58 7.21 -31.00
N PHE A 261 4.36 7.81 -29.83
CA PHE A 261 4.73 9.19 -29.53
C PHE A 261 6.25 9.40 -29.61
N VAL A 262 7.06 8.52 -29.01
CA VAL A 262 8.54 8.60 -29.04
C VAL A 262 9.07 8.61 -30.47
N ARG A 263 8.50 7.78 -31.36
CA ARG A 263 8.87 7.76 -32.78
C ARG A 263 8.60 9.10 -33.46
N GLN A 264 7.41 9.65 -33.27
CA GLN A 264 7.03 10.95 -33.85
C GLN A 264 7.88 12.09 -33.27
N TYR A 265 8.16 12.04 -31.96
CA TYR A 265 9.02 13.01 -31.29
C TYR A 265 10.45 12.99 -31.84
N GLN A 266 11.04 11.81 -32.02
CA GLN A 266 12.38 11.66 -32.61
C GLN A 266 12.43 12.24 -34.03
N LEU A 267 11.39 12.00 -34.84
CA LEU A 267 11.30 12.56 -36.20
C LEU A 267 11.31 14.10 -36.16
N LEU A 268 10.50 14.70 -35.30
CA LEU A 268 10.48 16.15 -35.12
C LEU A 268 11.84 16.71 -34.67
N GLN A 269 12.54 16.02 -33.76
CA GLN A 269 13.89 16.43 -33.35
C GLN A 269 14.88 16.35 -34.53
N LYS A 270 14.84 15.28 -35.34
CA LYS A 270 15.68 15.11 -36.52
C LYS A 270 15.39 16.14 -37.62
N GLU A 271 14.15 16.62 -37.70
CA GLU A 271 13.73 17.73 -38.57
C GLU A 271 14.12 19.12 -38.04
N ASN A 272 14.82 19.20 -36.90
CA ASN A 272 15.15 20.46 -36.21
C ASN A 272 13.90 21.30 -35.90
N ALA A 273 12.81 20.65 -35.47
CA ALA A 273 11.62 21.34 -34.98
C ALA A 273 11.99 22.35 -33.88
N SER A 274 11.32 23.51 -33.89
CA SER A 274 11.56 24.50 -32.84
C SER A 274 11.16 23.95 -31.47
N PRO A 275 11.78 24.44 -30.39
CA PRO A 275 11.45 23.96 -29.06
C PRO A 275 9.96 24.15 -28.69
N GLU A 276 9.34 25.24 -29.13
CA GLU A 276 7.89 25.49 -28.92
C GLU A 276 7.02 24.46 -29.66
N LYS A 277 7.48 23.98 -30.82
CA LYS A 277 6.79 22.93 -31.59
C LYS A 277 6.86 21.59 -30.87
N LEU A 278 8.00 21.27 -30.26
CA LEU A 278 8.18 20.07 -29.44
C LEU A 278 7.32 20.13 -28.17
N ASP A 279 7.32 21.26 -27.46
CA ASP A 279 6.48 21.48 -26.27
C ASP A 279 4.98 21.41 -26.62
N SER A 280 4.57 22.03 -27.73
CA SER A 280 3.19 21.97 -28.21
C SER A 280 2.77 20.55 -28.62
N PHE A 281 3.72 19.73 -29.07
CA PHE A 281 3.46 18.32 -29.38
C PHE A 281 3.31 17.49 -28.10
N GLU A 282 4.14 17.71 -27.09
CA GLU A 282 4.02 17.12 -25.75
C GLU A 282 2.67 17.46 -25.09
N MET A 283 2.29 18.74 -25.08
CA MET A 283 1.02 19.20 -24.50
C MET A 283 -0.20 18.56 -25.17
N ARG A 284 -0.20 18.46 -26.50
CA ARG A 284 -1.31 17.87 -27.27
C ARG A 284 -1.46 16.38 -27.03
N ALA A 285 -0.36 15.68 -26.77
CA ALA A 285 -0.40 14.25 -26.49
C ALA A 285 -1.03 13.94 -25.12
N GLY A 286 -1.23 14.95 -24.26
CA GLY A 286 -1.92 14.80 -22.97
C GLY A 286 -1.26 13.80 -22.02
N ILE A 287 0.01 13.47 -22.28
CA ILE A 287 0.77 12.49 -21.50
C ILE A 287 1.04 13.13 -20.14
N LYS A 288 0.42 12.57 -19.08
CA LYS A 288 0.34 13.21 -17.76
C LYS A 288 1.69 13.43 -17.07
N HIS A 289 2.77 12.83 -17.55
CA HIS A 289 4.16 13.22 -17.27
C HIS A 289 4.97 12.93 -18.54
N PRO A 290 5.97 13.75 -18.93
CA PRO A 290 6.74 13.46 -20.12
C PRO A 290 7.56 12.19 -19.85
N LEU A 291 7.12 11.06 -20.40
CA LEU A 291 7.78 9.74 -20.40
C LEU A 291 9.23 9.76 -20.98
N LEU A 292 9.73 10.96 -21.31
CA LEU A 292 11.05 11.21 -21.88
C LEU A 292 11.93 12.08 -20.95
N GLY A 293 11.46 12.42 -19.76
CA GLY A 293 12.17 13.31 -18.84
C GLY A 293 12.03 14.80 -19.18
N TRP A 294 12.65 15.61 -18.34
CA TRP A 294 12.58 17.07 -18.24
C TRP A 294 12.80 17.81 -19.57
N PRO A 295 12.34 19.08 -19.69
CA PRO A 295 12.52 19.89 -20.89
C PRO A 295 13.97 19.89 -21.41
N LEU A 296 14.12 19.92 -22.74
CA LEU A 296 15.41 20.03 -23.44
C LEU A 296 16.19 21.32 -23.12
N TYR A 297 15.60 22.27 -22.39
CA TYR A 297 16.12 23.61 -22.14
C TYR A 297 17.18 23.71 -21.03
N HIS A 298 17.57 22.59 -20.41
CA HIS A 298 18.67 22.58 -19.44
C HIS A 298 19.96 22.04 -20.07
N ASP A 299 20.47 22.77 -21.07
CA ASP A 299 21.90 22.76 -21.35
C ASP A 299 22.58 23.64 -20.28
N PHE A 300 23.22 23.02 -19.30
CA PHE A 300 24.30 23.63 -18.51
C PHE A 300 25.61 22.93 -18.86
#